data_AF-A0A925PTM4-F1
#
_entry.id   AF-A0A925PTM4-F1
#
_cell.length_a   1.000
_cell.length_b   1.000
_cell.length_c   1.000
_cell.angle_alpha   90.00
_cell.angle_beta   90.00
_cell.angle_gamma   90.00
#
_symmetry.space_group_name_H-M   'P 1'
#
loop_
_entity.id
_entity.type
_entity.pdbx_description
1 polymer ?
#
loop_
_entity_poly.entity_id
_entity_poly.type
_entity_poly.pdbx_seq_one_letter_code
_entity_poly.pdbx_strand_id
1 'polypeptide(L)'
;MHTVTATDLKNRLGQILDAAAWAPVAVERHGKVVAYLVPAAAGEPRRRALTPPRRMRGKWGRSQEDRVVRLCASRDFRPSRWARAGNRDFLGGVAAMLASLPDFDRARMLALAEALSPGMSRTDTFAGWLEASPLDPARFLPMLRERMSNEAARP
;
A
#
# COMPACT_ATOMS: atom_id res chain seq x y z
N MET A 1 18.04 19.15 21.29
CA MET A 1 16.83 18.31 21.32
C MET A 1 16.09 18.67 22.60
N HIS A 2 14.89 19.23 22.47
CA HIS A 2 14.13 19.76 23.59
C HIS A 2 13.13 18.71 24.08
N THR A 3 12.93 18.57 25.39
CA THR A 3 12.03 17.56 25.97
C THR A 3 10.97 18.25 26.81
N VAL A 4 9.70 17.86 26.62
CA VAL A 4 8.54 18.39 27.35
C VAL A 4 7.73 17.26 27.94
N THR A 5 7.06 17.49 29.07
CA THR A 5 6.12 16.50 29.61
C THR A 5 4.80 16.52 28.82
N ALA A 6 4.05 15.41 28.86
CA ALA A 6 2.72 15.33 28.28
C ALA A 6 1.75 16.36 28.89
N THR A 7 1.97 16.72 30.16
CA THR A 7 1.22 17.77 30.85
C THR A 7 1.55 19.15 30.28
N ASP A 8 2.84 19.45 30.07
CA ASP A 8 3.27 20.72 29.47
C ASP A 8 2.79 20.85 28.02
N LEU A 9 2.82 19.74 27.27
CA LEU A 9 2.29 19.69 25.91
C LEU A 9 0.82 20.08 25.86
N LYS A 10 0.01 19.57 26.80
CA LYS A 10 -1.41 19.89 26.88
C LYS A 10 -1.66 21.36 27.21
N ASN A 11 -0.83 21.96 28.07
CA ASN A 11 -1.05 23.31 28.59
C ASN A 11 -0.42 24.41 27.70
N ARG A 12 0.59 24.08 26.89
CA ARG A 12 1.39 25.05 26.12
C ARG A 12 1.56 24.64 24.66
N LEU A 13 0.54 24.01 24.09
CA LEU A 13 0.60 23.41 22.75
C LEU A 13 1.13 24.37 21.69
N GLY A 14 0.63 25.61 21.61
CA GLY A 14 1.06 26.60 20.61
C GLY A 14 2.55 26.90 20.66
N GLN A 15 3.09 27.22 21.84
CA GLN A 15 4.52 27.51 22.03
C GLN A 15 5.40 26.30 21.70
N ILE A 16 4.91 25.10 22.01
CA ILE A 16 5.65 23.86 21.75
C ILE A 16 5.63 23.53 20.25
N LEU A 17 4.55 23.84 19.53
CA LEU A 17 4.51 23.72 18.07
C LEU A 17 5.45 24.73 17.39
N ASP A 18 5.51 25.97 17.86
CA ASP A 18 6.47 26.97 17.38
C ASP A 18 7.91 26.51 17.56
N ALA A 19 8.24 25.94 18.73
CA ALA A 19 9.55 25.34 18.97
C ALA A 19 9.81 24.12 18.06
N ALA A 20 8.80 23.27 17.88
CA ALA A 20 8.87 22.07 17.04
C ALA A 20 9.01 22.38 15.54
N ALA A 21 8.68 23.61 15.11
CA ALA A 21 8.86 24.05 13.73
C ALA A 21 10.35 24.17 13.35
N TRP A 22 11.24 24.41 14.31
CA TRP A 22 12.67 24.62 14.09
C TRP A 22 13.53 23.42 14.48
N ALA A 23 13.13 22.65 15.50
CA ALA A 23 13.87 21.49 15.96
C ALA A 23 12.95 20.43 16.57
N PRO A 24 13.27 19.13 16.46
CA PRO A 24 12.48 18.07 17.10
C PRO A 24 12.31 18.25 18.61
N VAL A 25 11.08 18.07 19.09
CA VAL A 25 10.72 18.11 20.51
C VAL A 25 10.26 16.73 20.97
N ALA A 26 10.90 16.16 21.99
CA ALA A 26 10.51 14.92 22.63
C ALA A 26 9.37 15.16 23.65
N VAL A 27 8.39 14.27 23.67
CA VAL A 27 7.27 14.30 24.62
C VAL A 27 7.44 13.14 25.58
N GLU A 28 7.52 13.44 26.87
CA GLU A 28 7.66 12.47 27.95
C GLU A 28 6.37 12.24 28.73
N ARG A 29 6.16 10.98 29.13
CA ARG A 29 5.13 10.61 30.10
C ARG A 29 5.74 9.69 31.14
N HIS A 30 5.65 10.09 32.41
CA HIS A 30 6.20 9.34 33.55
C HIS A 30 7.69 8.98 33.37
N GLY A 31 8.51 9.94 32.93
CA GLY A 31 9.96 9.76 32.75
C GLY A 31 10.35 8.89 31.54
N LYS A 32 9.42 8.59 30.63
CA LYS A 32 9.69 7.89 29.37
C LYS A 32 9.25 8.74 28.19
N VAL A 33 10.10 8.84 27.16
CA VAL A 33 9.72 9.48 25.90
C VAL A 33 8.67 8.61 25.19
N VAL A 34 7.50 9.19 24.92
CA VAL A 34 6.36 8.51 24.30
C VAL A 34 6.08 8.99 22.87
N ALA A 35 6.54 10.19 22.50
CA ALA A 35 6.36 10.74 21.17
C ALA A 35 7.42 11.80 20.83
N TYR A 36 7.51 12.18 19.57
CA TYR A 36 8.29 13.31 19.09
C TYR A 36 7.40 14.21 18.22
N LEU A 37 7.51 15.53 18.41
CA LEU A 37 6.99 16.53 17.50
C LEU A 37 8.13 16.94 16.56
N VAL A 38 7.84 16.97 15.27
CA VAL A 38 8.77 17.34 14.21
C VAL A 38 8.07 18.28 13.23
N PRO A 39 8.81 19.15 12.52
CA PRO A 39 8.24 19.95 11.44
C PRO A 39 7.57 19.04 10.41
N ALA A 40 6.42 19.42 9.84
CA ALA A 40 5.71 18.58 8.87
C ALA A 40 6.59 18.14 7.69
N ALA A 41 7.49 19.02 7.23
CA ALA A 41 8.47 18.71 6.18
C ALA A 41 9.56 17.70 6.62
N ALA A 42 9.87 17.63 7.92
CA ALA A 42 10.79 16.64 8.50
C ALA A 42 10.07 15.39 9.03
N GLY A 43 8.73 15.47 9.13
CA GLY A 43 7.82 14.44 9.60
C GLY A 43 7.20 13.61 8.50
N GLU A 44 7.65 13.74 7.24
CA GLU A 44 7.46 12.66 6.28
C GLU A 44 7.94 11.38 6.99
N PRO A 45 7.07 10.37 7.16
CA PRO A 45 7.43 9.18 7.91
C PRO A 45 8.69 8.63 7.26
N ARG A 46 9.81 8.80 7.96
CA ARG A 46 11.11 8.30 7.54
C ARG A 46 10.89 6.80 7.37
N ARG A 47 10.82 6.43 6.10
CA ARG A 47 10.51 5.11 5.55
C ARG A 47 10.75 4.05 6.62
N ARG A 48 9.68 3.41 7.11
CA ARG A 48 9.83 1.96 7.25
C ARG A 48 10.18 1.53 5.85
N ALA A 49 11.47 1.26 5.61
CA ALA A 49 11.87 0.40 4.53
C ALA A 49 10.92 -0.78 4.68
N LEU A 50 9.91 -0.83 3.81
CA LEU A 50 9.05 -1.99 3.71
C LEU A 50 10.06 -3.08 3.47
N THR A 51 10.29 -3.91 4.48
CA THR A 51 10.99 -5.16 4.31
C THR A 51 10.40 -5.75 3.03
N PRO A 52 11.19 -5.94 1.95
CA PRO A 52 10.64 -6.46 0.71
C PRO A 52 9.76 -7.65 1.09
N PRO A 53 8.49 -7.68 0.66
CA PRO A 53 7.50 -8.62 1.17
C PRO A 53 8.14 -9.99 1.28
N ARG A 54 8.16 -10.55 2.51
CA ARG A 54 8.83 -11.80 2.91
C ARG A 54 8.82 -12.78 1.73
N ARG A 55 9.92 -12.77 0.96
CA ARG A 55 10.15 -13.52 -0.29
C ARG A 55 8.87 -13.80 -1.10
N MET A 56 8.52 -12.90 -2.02
CA MET A 56 7.69 -13.26 -3.19
C MET A 56 8.47 -14.07 -4.25
N ARG A 57 9.72 -14.44 -3.94
CA ARG A 57 10.57 -15.37 -4.69
C ARG A 57 10.13 -16.83 -4.44
N GLY A 58 8.89 -17.15 -4.78
CA GLY A 58 8.40 -18.52 -4.93
C GLY A 58 8.10 -18.79 -6.40
N LYS A 59 8.21 -20.04 -6.86
CA LYS A 59 7.80 -20.38 -8.24
C LYS A 59 6.30 -20.07 -8.39
N TRP A 60 5.98 -19.01 -9.12
CA TRP A 60 4.62 -18.67 -9.52
C TRP A 60 4.12 -19.70 -10.52
N GLY A 61 3.22 -20.56 -10.06
CA GLY A 61 2.68 -21.65 -10.87
C GLY A 61 1.53 -21.19 -11.76
N ARG A 62 1.34 -21.88 -12.89
CA ARG A 62 0.23 -21.64 -13.84
C ARG A 62 -1.14 -21.59 -13.14
N SER A 63 -1.36 -22.43 -12.14
CA SER A 63 -2.62 -22.48 -11.37
C SER A 63 -2.87 -21.26 -10.49
N GLN A 64 -1.81 -20.62 -9.98
CA GLN A 64 -1.92 -19.41 -9.17
C GLN A 64 -2.22 -18.20 -10.08
N GLU A 65 -1.54 -18.12 -11.22
CA GLU A 65 -1.79 -17.11 -12.24
C GLU A 65 -3.23 -17.16 -12.76
N ASP A 66 -3.70 -18.34 -13.14
CA ASP A 66 -5.06 -18.52 -13.66
C ASP A 66 -6.13 -18.15 -12.61
N ARG A 67 -5.85 -18.40 -11.31
CA ARG A 67 -6.74 -17.98 -10.23
C ARG A 67 -6.85 -16.46 -10.14
N VAL A 68 -5.73 -15.75 -10.28
CA VAL A 68 -5.70 -14.28 -10.20
C VAL A 68 -6.33 -13.67 -11.44
N VAL A 69 -6.05 -14.21 -12.63
CA VAL A 69 -6.71 -13.83 -13.88
C VAL A 69 -8.23 -13.95 -13.75
N ARG A 70 -8.75 -15.07 -13.23
CA ARG A 70 -10.19 -15.24 -12.97
C ARG A 70 -10.73 -14.24 -11.96
N LEU A 71 -9.99 -13.95 -10.89
CA LEU A 71 -10.41 -12.96 -9.89
C LEU A 71 -10.55 -11.58 -10.54
N CYS A 72 -9.57 -11.16 -11.34
CA CYS A 72 -9.58 -9.88 -12.03
C CYS A 72 -10.69 -9.80 -13.08
N ALA A 73 -10.91 -10.88 -13.84
CA ALA A 73 -11.95 -10.97 -14.85
C ALA A 73 -13.36 -10.89 -14.24
N SER A 74 -13.58 -11.47 -13.05
CA SER A 74 -14.89 -11.49 -12.38
C SER A 74 -15.51 -10.12 -12.04
N ARG A 75 -14.76 -9.01 -12.22
CA ARG A 75 -15.14 -7.62 -11.93
C ARG A 75 -15.62 -7.33 -10.50
N ASP A 76 -15.52 -8.28 -9.57
CA ASP A 76 -15.85 -8.06 -8.17
C ASP A 76 -14.63 -7.57 -7.38
N PHE A 77 -14.60 -6.26 -7.20
CA PHE A 77 -13.51 -5.54 -6.53
C PHE A 77 -13.77 -5.26 -5.05
N ARG A 78 -14.60 -6.07 -4.38
CA ARG A 78 -14.81 -5.95 -2.93
C ARG A 78 -13.51 -6.32 -2.18
N PRO A 79 -12.97 -5.46 -1.30
CA PRO A 79 -11.72 -5.72 -0.59
C PRO A 79 -11.72 -7.04 0.20
N SER A 80 -12.86 -7.41 0.79
CA SER A 80 -13.02 -8.66 1.55
C SER A 80 -12.89 -9.91 0.67
N ARG A 81 -13.34 -9.87 -0.59
CA ARG A 81 -13.21 -10.98 -1.53
C ARG A 81 -11.76 -11.15 -1.97
N TRP A 82 -11.09 -10.04 -2.28
CA TRP A 82 -9.68 -10.04 -2.68
C TRP A 82 -8.78 -10.49 -1.53
N ALA A 83 -9.01 -10.00 -0.31
CA ALA A 83 -8.24 -10.41 0.86
C ALA A 83 -8.36 -11.92 1.18
N ARG A 84 -9.49 -12.56 0.83
CA ARG A 84 -9.68 -14.02 0.99
C ARG A 84 -9.06 -14.84 -0.13
N ALA A 85 -8.81 -14.23 -1.29
CA ALA A 85 -8.33 -14.94 -2.47
C ALA A 85 -6.82 -15.25 -2.42
N GLY A 86 -6.05 -14.53 -1.59
CA GLY A 86 -4.61 -14.74 -1.48
C GLY A 86 -3.90 -13.70 -0.62
N ASN A 87 -2.59 -13.56 -0.85
CA ASN A 87 -1.76 -12.59 -0.13
C ASN A 87 -2.17 -11.15 -0.48
N ARG A 88 -2.43 -10.34 0.56
CA ARG A 88 -2.95 -8.98 0.40
C ARG A 88 -1.95 -8.02 -0.24
N ASP A 89 -0.66 -8.15 0.05
CA ASP A 89 0.38 -7.31 -0.57
C ASP A 89 0.54 -7.62 -2.06
N PHE A 90 0.50 -8.90 -2.42
CA PHE A 90 0.49 -9.31 -3.83
C PHE A 90 -0.74 -8.77 -4.56
N LEU A 91 -1.93 -9.02 -4.01
CA LEU A 91 -3.18 -8.60 -4.66
C LEU A 91 -3.37 -7.08 -4.65
N GLY A 92 -2.81 -6.38 -3.66
CA GLY A 92 -2.73 -4.93 -3.66
C GLY A 92 -1.90 -4.42 -4.84
N GLY A 93 -0.74 -5.00 -5.09
CA GLY A 93 0.09 -4.64 -6.25
C GLY A 93 -0.57 -4.99 -7.58
N VAL A 94 -1.28 -6.12 -7.67
CA VAL A 94 -2.12 -6.43 -8.84
C VAL A 94 -3.21 -5.37 -9.04
N ALA A 95 -3.90 -4.94 -7.98
CA ALA A 95 -4.91 -3.88 -8.08
C ALA A 95 -4.29 -2.54 -8.55
N ALA A 96 -3.12 -2.16 -8.03
CA ALA A 96 -2.40 -0.97 -8.48
C ALA A 96 -1.98 -1.07 -9.96
N MET A 97 -1.56 -2.25 -10.42
CA MET A 97 -1.26 -2.51 -11.84
C MET A 97 -2.52 -2.36 -12.70
N LEU A 98 -3.66 -2.94 -12.29
CA LEU A 98 -4.92 -2.80 -13.01
C LEU A 98 -5.39 -1.35 -13.11
N ALA A 99 -5.08 -0.51 -12.12
CA ALA A 99 -5.39 0.92 -12.15
C ALA A 99 -4.69 1.67 -13.29
N SER A 100 -3.64 1.08 -13.88
CA SER A 100 -2.91 1.63 -15.03
C SER A 100 -3.52 1.20 -16.37
N LEU A 101 -4.52 0.31 -16.37
CA LEU A 101 -5.18 -0.19 -17.57
C LEU A 101 -6.45 0.60 -17.86
N PRO A 102 -6.76 0.89 -19.15
CA PRO A 102 -7.95 1.66 -19.52
C PRO A 102 -9.26 0.92 -19.27
N ASP A 103 -9.23 -0.42 -19.22
CA ASP A 103 -10.41 -1.26 -19.03
C ASP A 103 -10.94 -1.26 -17.59
N PHE A 104 -10.25 -0.59 -16.65
CA PHE A 104 -10.56 -0.58 -15.23
C PHE A 104 -10.70 0.85 -14.70
N ASP A 105 -11.60 1.02 -13.73
CA ASP A 105 -11.73 2.28 -13.01
C ASP A 105 -10.49 2.50 -12.12
N ARG A 106 -9.64 3.45 -12.53
CA ARG A 106 -8.40 3.78 -11.84
C ARG A 106 -8.62 4.14 -10.36
N ALA A 107 -9.60 4.98 -10.04
CA ALA A 107 -9.82 5.44 -8.67
C ALA A 107 -10.25 4.28 -7.76
N ARG A 108 -11.16 3.44 -8.26
CA ARG A 108 -11.63 2.25 -7.56
C ARG A 108 -10.51 1.22 -7.37
N MET A 109 -9.64 1.04 -8.36
CA MET A 109 -8.52 0.11 -8.27
C MET A 109 -7.45 0.56 -7.27
N LEU A 110 -7.13 1.86 -7.23
CA LEU A 110 -6.21 2.41 -6.23
C LEU A 110 -6.77 2.34 -4.81
N ALA A 111 -8.07 2.59 -4.62
CA ALA A 111 -8.72 2.43 -3.32
C ALA A 111 -8.69 0.96 -2.86
N LEU A 112 -8.87 0.00 -3.78
CA LEU A 112 -8.73 -1.43 -3.48
C LEU A 112 -7.28 -1.78 -3.12
N ALA A 113 -6.30 -1.26 -3.86
CA ALA A 113 -4.89 -1.47 -3.57
C ALA A 113 -4.55 -1.00 -2.14
N GLU A 114 -5.01 0.20 -1.77
CA GLU A 114 -4.81 0.78 -0.43
C GLU A 114 -5.49 -0.04 0.68
N ALA A 115 -6.71 -0.54 0.43
CA ALA A 115 -7.44 -1.38 1.38
C ALA A 115 -6.80 -2.77 1.59
N LEU A 116 -6.06 -3.26 0.60
CA LEU A 116 -5.36 -4.54 0.66
C LEU A 116 -3.98 -4.39 1.29
N SER A 117 -3.20 -3.40 0.84
CA SER A 117 -1.84 -3.14 1.28
C SER A 117 -1.63 -1.62 1.38
N PRO A 118 -1.60 -1.06 2.60
CA PRO A 118 -1.45 0.39 2.78
C PRO A 118 -0.18 0.92 2.11
N GLY A 119 -0.32 2.02 1.36
CA GLY A 119 0.76 2.66 0.60
C GLY A 119 1.04 2.04 -0.77
N MET A 120 0.35 0.97 -1.17
CA MET A 120 0.53 0.34 -2.49
C MET A 120 0.01 1.21 -3.65
N SER A 121 -0.85 2.18 -3.37
CA SER A 121 -1.31 3.18 -4.34
C SER A 121 -0.22 4.17 -4.75
N ARG A 122 0.90 4.23 -4.02
CA ARG A 122 2.04 5.11 -4.30
C ARG A 122 2.97 4.53 -5.35
N THR A 123 3.54 5.40 -6.17
CA THR A 123 4.44 5.04 -7.27
C THR A 123 5.70 4.29 -6.80
N ASP A 124 6.30 4.71 -5.68
CA ASP A 124 7.54 4.11 -5.17
C ASP A 124 7.32 2.72 -4.58
N THR A 125 6.25 2.53 -3.81
CA THR A 125 5.84 1.22 -3.30
C THR A 125 5.50 0.27 -4.44
N PHE A 126 4.74 0.75 -5.43
CA PHE A 126 4.35 -0.05 -6.59
C PHE A 126 5.56 -0.44 -7.45
N ALA A 127 6.50 0.47 -7.70
CA ALA A 127 7.73 0.16 -8.44
C ALA A 127 8.55 -0.93 -7.73
N GLY A 128 8.77 -0.79 -6.42
CA GLY A 128 9.47 -1.81 -5.63
C GLY A 128 8.73 -3.16 -5.59
N TRP A 129 7.38 -3.12 -5.58
CA TRP A 129 6.59 -4.34 -5.73
C TRP A 129 6.79 -5.00 -7.10
N LEU A 130 6.78 -4.23 -8.18
CA LEU A 130 6.92 -4.75 -9.54
C LEU A 130 8.27 -5.43 -9.76
N GLU A 131 9.35 -4.84 -9.24
CA GLU A 131 10.70 -5.42 -9.29
C GLU A 131 10.82 -6.74 -8.50
N ALA A 132 10.06 -6.87 -7.41
CA ALA A 132 10.08 -8.04 -6.53
C ALA A 132 9.01 -9.09 -6.88
N SER A 133 8.03 -8.73 -7.71
CA SER A 133 6.85 -9.53 -8.01
C SER A 133 7.23 -10.71 -8.91
N PRO A 134 6.67 -11.90 -8.67
CA PRO A 134 6.86 -13.04 -9.55
C PRO A 134 5.88 -13.03 -10.75
N LEU A 135 4.99 -12.02 -10.80
CA LEU A 135 4.07 -11.82 -11.91
C LEU A 135 4.78 -11.05 -13.02
N ASP A 136 4.77 -11.62 -14.23
CA ASP A 136 5.22 -10.94 -15.44
C ASP A 136 4.03 -10.23 -16.11
N PRO A 137 3.99 -8.88 -16.14
CA PRO A 137 2.90 -8.14 -16.76
C PRO A 137 2.75 -8.44 -18.26
N ALA A 138 3.86 -8.70 -18.96
CA ALA A 138 3.84 -8.96 -20.39
C ALA A 138 3.09 -10.25 -20.73
N ARG A 139 3.09 -11.23 -19.82
CA ARG A 139 2.30 -12.46 -19.94
C ARG A 139 0.90 -12.34 -19.33
N PHE A 140 0.81 -11.72 -18.14
CA PHE A 140 -0.42 -11.66 -17.37
C PHE A 140 -1.52 -10.84 -18.07
N LEU A 141 -1.16 -9.70 -18.66
CA LEU A 141 -2.13 -8.79 -19.26
C LEU A 141 -2.84 -9.38 -20.50
N PRO A 142 -2.13 -10.04 -21.45
CA PRO A 142 -2.80 -10.77 -22.53
C PRO A 142 -3.78 -11.83 -22.03
N MET A 143 -3.38 -12.65 -21.04
CA MET A 143 -4.25 -13.69 -20.47
C MET A 143 -5.51 -13.11 -19.83
N LEU A 144 -5.38 -11.97 -19.15
CA LEU A 144 -6.51 -11.27 -18.56
C LEU A 144 -7.49 -10.75 -19.62
N ARG A 145 -6.98 -10.12 -20.68
CA ARG A 145 -7.81 -9.61 -21.78
C ARG A 145 -8.57 -10.74 -22.48
N GLU A 146 -7.89 -11.85 -22.76
CA GLU A 146 -8.52 -13.04 -23.35
C GLU A 146 -9.64 -13.57 -22.44
N ARG A 147 -9.38 -13.70 -21.14
CA ARG A 147 -10.39 -14.16 -20.18
C ARG A 147 -11.59 -13.23 -20.11
N MET A 148 -11.36 -11.92 -20.05
CA MET A 148 -12.44 -10.92 -20.01
C MET A 148 -13.29 -10.94 -21.27
N SER A 149 -12.67 -11.17 -22.43
CA SER A 149 -13.37 -11.34 -23.71
C SER A 149 -14.24 -12.60 -23.69
N ASN A 150 -13.73 -13.71 -23.16
CA ASN A 150 -14.47 -14.97 -23.03
C ASN A 150 -15.63 -14.89 -22.02
N GLU A 151 -15.47 -14.13 -20.93
CA GLU A 151 -16.56 -13.90 -19.96
C GLU A 151 -17.65 -13.00 -20.55
N ALA A 152 -17.30 -12.00 -21.36
CA ALA A 152 -18.26 -11.16 -22.06
C ALA A 152 -19.02 -11.91 -23.18
N ALA A 153 -18.40 -12.93 -23.78
CA ALA A 153 -19.00 -13.76 -24.83
C ALA A 153 -19.89 -14.89 -24.30
N ARG A 154 -19.99 -15.07 -22.97
CA ARG A 154 -20.81 -16.12 -22.37
C ARG A 154 -22.27 -15.63 -22.25
N PRO A 155 -23.23 -16.30 -22.91
CA PRO A 155 -24.64 -15.89 -22.93
C PRO A 155 -25.34 -16.01 -21.58
#